data_AF-A0A7W1R7M5-F1
#
_entry.id   AF-A0A7W1R7M5-F1
#
_cell.length_a   1.000
_cell.length_b   1.000
_cell.length_c   1.000
_cell.angle_alpha   90.00
_cell.angle_beta   90.00
_cell.angle_gamma   90.00
#
_symmetry.space_group_name_H-M   'P 1'
#
loop_
_entity.id
_entity.type
_entity.pdbx_description
1 polymer ?
#
loop_
_entity_poly.entity_id
_entity_poly.type
_entity_poly.pdbx_seq_one_letter_code
_entity_poly.pdbx_strand_id
1 'polypeptide(L)'
;MPGVAIITEACVDVKDRACVDVCPVQCIYEFDPSTNQLVSEIEAGSGVVENSHQPSPDSIAIFGDGLLYVNVDECTSCTACYQPDVCPVGAIYSEEHVPNGSTVTTYNAADTAKGHDHTFFVQLTRDVFGD
;
A
#
# COMPACT_ATOMS: atom_id res chain seq x y z
N MET A 1 4.56 -13.85 12.57
CA MET A 1 3.80 -14.50 11.47
C MET A 1 3.85 -13.46 10.38
N PRO A 2 4.29 -13.78 9.15
CA PRO A 2 4.62 -12.74 8.18
C PRO A 2 3.44 -11.78 8.05
N GLY A 3 3.67 -10.55 8.49
CA GLY A 3 2.64 -9.53 8.57
C GLY A 3 2.13 -9.15 7.19
N VAL A 4 0.88 -8.69 7.11
CA VAL A 4 0.34 -8.13 5.86
C VAL A 4 1.17 -6.92 5.41
N ALA A 5 1.22 -6.70 4.10
CA ALA A 5 1.95 -5.56 3.54
C ALA A 5 1.16 -4.26 3.78
N ILE A 6 1.85 -3.24 4.28
CA ILE A 6 1.34 -1.91 4.59
C ILE A 6 2.11 -0.90 3.76
N ILE A 7 1.40 -0.10 2.97
CA ILE A 7 1.98 0.97 2.16
C ILE A 7 1.91 2.27 2.97
N THR A 8 3.03 2.97 3.04
CA THR A 8 3.21 4.19 3.83
C THR A 8 3.34 5.43 2.94
N GLU A 9 3.47 6.61 3.56
CA GLU A 9 3.53 7.91 2.88
C GLU A 9 4.60 8.01 1.78
N ALA A 10 5.67 7.22 1.83
CA ALA A 10 6.70 7.22 0.79
C ALA A 10 6.18 6.81 -0.60
N CYS A 11 5.00 6.19 -0.69
CA CYS A 11 4.37 5.83 -1.96
C CYS A 11 3.56 6.99 -2.56
N VAL A 12 3.22 8.01 -1.77
CA VAL A 12 2.41 9.15 -2.22
C VAL A 12 3.09 9.83 -3.40
N ASP A 13 2.32 10.10 -4.46
CA ASP A 13 2.76 10.70 -5.74
C ASP A 13 3.78 9.88 -6.56
N VAL A 14 4.36 8.81 -6.01
CA VAL A 14 5.33 7.95 -6.73
C VAL A 14 4.58 6.93 -7.57
N LYS A 15 3.63 6.20 -6.97
CA LYS A 15 2.75 5.21 -7.62
C LYS A 15 3.41 4.43 -8.77
N ASP A 16 4.58 3.84 -8.50
CA ASP A 16 5.38 3.13 -9.50
C ASP A 16 4.70 1.85 -10.02
N ARG A 17 3.77 1.29 -9.23
CA ARG A 17 2.96 0.10 -9.54
C ARG A 17 3.75 -1.20 -9.78
N ALA A 18 5.08 -1.22 -9.69
CA ALA A 18 5.86 -2.46 -9.76
C ALA A 18 5.45 -3.51 -8.70
N CYS A 19 4.91 -3.05 -7.56
CA CYS A 19 4.37 -3.95 -6.53
C CYS A 19 3.11 -4.72 -6.98
N VAL A 20 2.34 -4.18 -7.94
CA VAL A 20 1.14 -4.81 -8.52
C VAL A 20 1.55 -6.02 -9.36
N ASP A 21 2.57 -5.85 -10.21
CA ASP A 21 3.05 -6.91 -11.12
C ASP A 21 3.63 -8.13 -10.40
N VAL A 22 4.23 -7.92 -9.22
CA VAL A 22 4.82 -9.03 -8.44
C VAL A 22 3.84 -9.67 -7.46
N CYS A 23 2.64 -9.10 -7.29
CA CYS A 23 1.68 -9.59 -6.32
C CYS A 23 0.97 -10.86 -6.87
N PRO A 24 1.13 -12.03 -6.23
CA PRO A 24 0.54 -13.27 -6.75
C PRO A 24 -0.99 -13.34 -6.60
N VAL A 25 -1.58 -12.46 -5.79
CA VAL A 25 -3.01 -12.43 -5.47
C VAL A 25 -3.66 -11.08 -5.79
N GLN A 26 -2.95 -10.18 -6.48
CA GLN A 26 -3.45 -8.86 -6.89
C GLN A 26 -4.18 -8.07 -5.79
N CYS A 27 -3.69 -8.17 -4.55
CA CYS A 27 -4.29 -7.52 -3.38
C CYS A 27 -3.92 -6.02 -3.24
N ILE A 28 -3.40 -5.38 -4.29
CA ILE A 28 -3.02 -3.96 -4.28
C ILE A 28 -3.99 -3.20 -5.17
N TYR A 29 -4.56 -2.13 -4.62
CA TYR A 29 -5.62 -1.34 -5.22
C TYR A 29 -5.20 0.12 -5.38
N GLU A 30 -5.65 0.74 -6.47
CA GLU A 30 -5.59 2.18 -6.68
C GLU A 30 -7.01 2.76 -6.59
N PHE A 31 -7.13 3.97 -6.07
CA PHE A 31 -8.42 4.66 -6.08
C PHE A 31 -8.68 5.35 -7.42
N ASP A 32 -9.80 5.01 -8.06
CA ASP A 32 -10.31 5.69 -9.23
C ASP A 32 -11.35 6.76 -8.82
N PRO A 33 -11.04 8.06 -8.95
CA PRO A 33 -11.96 9.14 -8.60
C PRO A 33 -13.17 9.25 -9.53
N SER A 34 -13.12 8.63 -10.72
CA SER A 34 -14.22 8.65 -11.70
C SER A 34 -15.33 7.69 -11.32
N THR A 35 -14.94 6.52 -10.80
CA THR A 35 -15.86 5.45 -10.41
C THR A 35 -16.08 5.38 -8.90
N ASN A 36 -15.31 6.16 -8.12
CA ASN A 36 -15.28 6.18 -6.66
C ASN A 36 -15.08 4.78 -6.07
N GLN A 37 -14.16 4.03 -6.68
CA GLN A 37 -13.85 2.65 -6.32
C GLN A 37 -12.34 2.44 -6.21
N LEU A 38 -11.96 1.52 -5.34
CA LEU A 38 -10.63 0.92 -5.32
C LEU A 38 -10.59 -0.17 -6.38
N VAL A 39 -9.67 -0.09 -7.32
CA VAL A 39 -9.53 -1.06 -8.42
C VAL A 39 -8.14 -1.68 -8.38
N SER A 40 -8.07 -3.00 -8.51
CA SER A 40 -6.82 -3.72 -8.75
C SER A 40 -6.72 -4.06 -10.23
N GLU A 41 -5.54 -3.86 -10.82
CA GLU A 41 -5.27 -4.19 -12.22
C GLU A 41 -4.58 -5.55 -12.30
N ILE A 42 -4.82 -6.32 -13.38
CA ILE A 42 -4.13 -7.62 -13.59
C ILE A 42 -2.62 -7.42 -13.78
N GLU A 43 -2.23 -6.33 -14.45
CA GLU A 43 -0.85 -5.89 -14.64
C GLU A 43 -0.82 -4.36 -14.55
N ALA A 44 0.27 -3.80 -14.05
CA ALA A 44 0.44 -2.36 -13.86
C ALA A 44 0.22 -1.60 -15.17
N GLY A 45 -0.83 -0.75 -15.21
CA GLY A 45 -1.14 0.07 -16.39
C GLY A 45 -1.74 -0.70 -17.57
N SER A 46 -2.17 -1.95 -17.37
CA SER A 46 -2.96 -2.71 -18.34
C SER A 46 -4.33 -2.08 -18.58
N GLY A 47 -4.87 -1.33 -17.60
CA GLY A 47 -6.22 -0.77 -17.64
C GLY A 47 -7.31 -1.83 -17.52
N VAL A 48 -6.93 -3.09 -17.30
CA VAL A 48 -7.85 -4.21 -17.08
C VAL A 48 -7.99 -4.42 -15.57
N VAL A 49 -9.14 -3.99 -15.06
CA VAL A 49 -9.51 -4.18 -13.65
C VAL A 49 -9.81 -5.66 -13.40
N GLU A 50 -9.10 -6.26 -12.45
CA GLU A 50 -9.36 -7.61 -11.97
C GLU A 50 -10.43 -7.60 -10.89
N ASN A 51 -10.20 -6.84 -9.82
CA ASN A 51 -11.12 -6.72 -8.69
C ASN A 51 -11.40 -5.25 -8.37
N SER A 52 -12.54 -5.00 -7.75
CA SER A 52 -12.95 -3.66 -7.34
C SER A 52 -13.64 -3.68 -5.99
N HIS A 53 -13.30 -2.73 -5.13
CA HIS A 53 -13.91 -2.53 -3.82
C HIS A 53 -14.45 -1.11 -3.68
N GLN A 54 -15.53 -0.96 -2.91
CA GLN A 54 -16.00 0.36 -2.54
C GLN A 54 -15.22 0.84 -1.31
N PRO A 55 -14.51 1.98 -1.38
CA PRO A 55 -13.75 2.47 -0.25
C PRO A 55 -14.64 3.13 0.80
N SER A 56 -14.16 3.11 2.04
CA SER A 56 -14.70 3.99 3.09
C SER A 56 -14.44 5.47 2.77
N PRO A 57 -15.48 6.33 2.81
CA PRO A 57 -15.37 7.74 2.44
C PRO A 57 -14.43 8.54 3.36
N ASP A 58 -14.32 8.18 4.64
CA ASP A 58 -13.45 8.85 5.60
C ASP A 58 -11.96 8.56 5.33
N SER A 59 -11.63 7.33 4.98
CA SER A 59 -10.26 6.88 4.71
C SER A 59 -9.74 7.43 3.38
N ILE A 60 -10.59 7.42 2.35
CA ILE A 60 -10.20 7.88 1.02
C ILE A 60 -10.06 9.40 0.92
N ALA A 61 -10.75 10.16 1.78
CA ALA A 61 -10.63 11.61 1.83
C ALA A 61 -9.22 12.10 2.23
N ILE A 62 -8.37 11.22 2.79
CA ILE A 62 -7.03 11.58 3.28
C ILE A 62 -6.01 11.61 2.14
N PHE A 63 -5.87 10.51 1.40
CA PHE A 63 -4.87 10.37 0.34
C PHE A 63 -5.45 10.15 -1.06
N GLY A 64 -6.73 9.81 -1.19
CA GLY A 64 -7.42 9.69 -2.48
C GLY A 64 -6.69 8.79 -3.47
N ASP A 65 -6.48 9.30 -4.69
CA ASP A 65 -5.71 8.59 -5.72
C ASP A 65 -4.20 8.69 -5.53
N GLY A 66 -3.71 9.47 -4.55
CA GLY A 66 -2.29 9.69 -4.33
C GLY A 66 -1.54 8.48 -3.79
N LEU A 67 -2.24 7.47 -3.27
CA LEU A 67 -1.66 6.32 -2.57
C LEU A 67 -2.24 4.99 -3.11
N LEU A 68 -1.41 3.94 -3.11
CA LEU A 68 -1.86 2.57 -3.32
C LEU A 68 -2.26 1.92 -1.99
N TYR A 69 -3.35 1.17 -2.00
CA TYR A 69 -3.93 0.53 -0.81
C TYR A 69 -3.84 -0.99 -0.90
N VAL A 70 -3.44 -1.67 0.18
CA VAL A 70 -3.35 -3.14 0.20
C VAL A 70 -4.57 -3.70 0.92
N ASN A 71 -5.27 -4.66 0.31
CA ASN A 71 -6.33 -5.36 1.01
C ASN A 71 -5.72 -6.43 1.93
N VAL A 72 -5.84 -6.23 3.24
CA VAL A 72 -5.28 -7.13 4.26
C VAL A 72 -6.02 -8.47 4.34
N ASP A 73 -7.28 -8.52 3.94
CA ASP A 73 -8.08 -9.74 3.94
C ASP A 73 -7.72 -10.67 2.77
N GLU A 74 -7.19 -10.11 1.68
CA GLU A 74 -6.73 -10.86 0.51
C GLU A 74 -5.22 -11.12 0.52
N CYS A 75 -4.46 -10.35 1.30
CA CYS A 75 -3.01 -10.47 1.35
C CYS A 75 -2.56 -11.81 1.96
N THR A 76 -1.79 -12.58 1.20
CA THR A 76 -1.22 -13.86 1.65
C THR A 76 0.15 -13.75 2.33
N SER A 77 0.59 -12.51 2.61
CA SER A 77 1.89 -12.21 3.22
C SER A 77 3.09 -12.83 2.49
N CYS A 78 3.01 -12.94 1.16
CA CYS A 78 4.04 -13.58 0.33
C CYS A 78 5.39 -12.83 0.28
N THR A 79 5.45 -11.60 0.80
CA THR A 79 6.66 -10.76 0.93
C THR A 79 7.28 -10.26 -0.38
N ALA A 80 6.69 -10.57 -1.53
CA ALA A 80 7.22 -10.20 -2.85
C ALA A 80 7.20 -8.69 -3.09
N CYS A 81 6.16 -8.00 -2.65
CA CYS A 81 5.94 -6.57 -2.93
C CYS A 81 6.91 -5.62 -2.21
N TYR A 82 7.38 -5.99 -1.01
CA TYR A 82 8.29 -5.16 -0.23
C TYR A 82 9.77 -5.56 -0.35
N GLN A 83 10.10 -6.42 -1.32
CA GLN A 83 11.49 -6.66 -1.67
C GLN A 83 12.16 -5.34 -2.12
N PRO A 84 13.43 -5.11 -1.75
CA PRO A 84 14.13 -3.85 -2.03
C PRO A 84 14.29 -3.56 -3.53
N ASP A 85 14.20 -4.58 -4.39
CA ASP A 85 14.30 -4.44 -5.84
C ASP A 85 12.97 -4.06 -6.51
N VAL A 86 11.84 -4.17 -5.79
CA VAL A 86 10.50 -3.93 -6.35
C VAL A 86 10.05 -2.49 -6.10
N CYS A 87 10.17 -2.00 -4.88
CA CYS A 87 9.75 -0.64 -4.56
C CYS A 87 10.97 0.30 -4.55
N PRO A 88 11.12 1.21 -5.54
CA PRO A 88 12.30 2.08 -5.64
C PRO A 88 12.42 3.04 -4.46
N VAL A 89 11.28 3.36 -3.84
CA VAL A 89 11.15 4.27 -2.69
C VAL A 89 10.90 3.54 -1.39
N GLY A 90 10.95 2.20 -1.36
CA GLY A 90 10.85 1.42 -0.13
C GLY A 90 9.64 1.74 0.76
N ALA A 91 8.48 2.02 0.16
CA ALA A 91 7.29 2.50 0.89
C ALA A 91 6.46 1.39 1.57
N ILE A 92 6.78 0.13 1.30
CA ILE A 92 6.00 -1.02 1.72
C ILE A 92 6.71 -1.72 2.87
N TYR A 93 5.99 -1.95 3.96
CA TYR A 93 6.48 -2.62 5.17
C TYR A 93 5.53 -3.74 5.56
N SER A 94 6.00 -4.79 6.22
CA SER A 94 5.08 -5.72 6.91
C SER A 94 4.48 -5.03 8.13
N GLU A 95 3.24 -5.33 8.50
CA GLU A 95 2.51 -4.70 9.63
C GLU A 95 3.31 -4.63 10.94
N GLU A 96 4.13 -5.66 11.20
CA GLU A 96 4.95 -5.81 12.42
C GLU A 96 6.28 -5.04 12.38
N HIS A 97 6.70 -4.60 11.18
CA HIS A 97 7.92 -3.82 10.95
C HIS A 97 7.64 -2.40 10.46
N VAL A 98 6.38 -1.95 10.53
CA VAL A 98 6.02 -0.57 10.21
C VAL A 98 6.73 0.37 11.20
N PRO A 99 7.49 1.38 10.74
CA PRO A 99 8.17 2.32 11.62
C PRO A 99 7.18 3.03 12.55
N ASN A 100 7.43 3.00 13.85
CA ASN A 100 6.62 3.66 14.88
C ASN A 100 7.28 4.96 15.39
N GLY A 101 8.02 5.65 14.52
CA GLY A 101 8.82 6.81 14.91
C GLY A 101 10.05 6.51 15.79
N SER A 102 10.32 5.24 16.15
CA SER A 102 11.58 4.89 16.82
C SER A 102 12.75 4.87 15.83
N THR A 103 13.90 5.39 16.25
CA THR A 103 15.12 5.52 15.43
C THR A 103 15.81 4.19 15.09
N VAL A 104 15.13 3.05 15.28
CA VAL A 104 15.73 1.71 15.35
C VAL A 104 15.52 0.87 14.08
N THR A 105 14.57 1.20 13.19
CA THR A 105 14.40 0.45 11.95
C THR A 105 15.36 0.95 10.87
N THR A 106 16.37 0.13 10.60
CA THR A 106 17.26 0.31 9.46
C THR A 106 16.46 0.01 8.20
N TYR A 107 16.05 1.02 7.43
CA TYR A 107 16.23 1.08 5.97
C TYR A 107 15.46 2.24 5.34
N ASN A 108 15.95 2.62 4.16
CA ASN A 108 15.58 3.74 3.30
C ASN A 108 16.21 5.08 3.68
N ALA A 109 17.42 5.32 3.15
CA ALA A 109 18.16 6.57 3.36
C ALA A 109 17.60 7.76 2.57
N ALA A 110 16.70 7.50 1.61
CA ALA A 110 16.03 8.50 0.79
C ALA A 110 14.66 8.93 1.36
N ASP A 111 14.18 8.24 2.40
CA ASP A 111 12.92 8.59 3.05
C ASP A 111 13.08 9.86 3.90
N THR A 112 12.38 10.92 3.50
CA THR A 112 12.33 12.18 4.25
C THR A 112 11.47 12.10 5.51
N ALA A 113 10.69 11.01 5.68
CA ALA A 113 9.80 10.77 6.82
C ALA A 113 10.47 10.03 8.00
N LYS A 114 11.81 9.93 7.99
CA LYS A 114 12.60 9.33 9.08
C LYS A 114 12.26 9.93 10.45
N GLY A 115 11.52 9.18 11.27
CA GLY A 115 11.07 9.57 12.62
C GLY A 115 9.57 9.82 12.77
N HIS A 116 8.78 9.63 11.70
CA HIS A 116 7.33 9.70 11.74
C HIS A 116 6.71 8.37 12.19
N ASP A 117 5.57 8.45 12.86
CA ASP A 117 4.81 7.26 13.27
C ASP A 117 3.96 6.79 12.09
N HIS A 118 4.37 5.68 11.48
CA HIS A 118 3.68 5.10 10.32
C HIS A 118 2.63 4.07 10.75
N THR A 119 2.39 3.86 12.06
CA THR A 119 1.38 2.89 12.52
C THR A 119 -0.04 3.31 12.11
N PHE A 120 -0.25 4.61 11.86
CA PHE A 120 -1.44 5.14 11.21
C PHE A 120 -1.79 4.41 9.91
N PHE A 121 -0.79 4.07 9.08
CA PHE A 121 -1.02 3.38 7.81
C PHE A 121 -1.53 1.96 8.00
N VAL A 122 -1.22 1.31 9.12
CA VAL A 122 -1.77 -0.01 9.47
C VAL A 122 -3.29 0.07 9.60
N GLN A 123 -3.76 1.10 10.31
CA GLN A 123 -5.19 1.29 10.55
C GLN A 123 -5.89 1.81 9.28
N LEU A 124 -5.30 2.77 8.58
CA LEU A 124 -5.80 3.27 7.29
C LEU A 124 -6.05 2.14 6.29
N THR A 125 -5.07 1.24 6.15
CA THR A 125 -5.14 0.11 5.21
C THR A 125 -6.30 -0.83 5.56
N ARG A 126 -6.66 -0.96 6.84
CA ARG A 126 -7.82 -1.76 7.28
C ARG A 126 -9.14 -1.00 7.06
N ASP A 127 -9.16 0.27 7.42
CA ASP A 127 -10.37 1.10 7.37
C ASP A 127 -10.78 1.46 5.94
N VAL A 128 -9.85 1.50 4.98
CA VAL A 128 -10.18 1.84 3.60
C VAL A 128 -11.05 0.78 2.91
N PHE A 129 -10.89 -0.50 3.27
CA PHE A 129 -11.68 -1.61 2.75
C PHE A 129 -12.82 -2.03 3.69
N GLY A 130 -13.05 -1.28 4.77
CA GLY A 130 -14.08 -1.59 5.76
C GLY A 130 -15.48 -1.55 5.17
N ASP A 131 -16.15 -2.71 5.17
CA ASP A 131 -17.60 -2.92 5.03
C ASP A 131 -18.38 -2.27 6.18
#